data_AF-A0A2E4FC24-F1
#
_entry.id   AF-A0A2E4FC24-F1
#
_cell.length_a   1.000
_cell.length_b   1.000
_cell.length_c   1.000
_cell.angle_alpha   90.00
_cell.angle_beta   90.00
_cell.angle_gamma   90.00
#
_symmetry.space_group_name_H-M   'P 1'
#
loop_
_entity.id
_entity.type
_entity.pdbx_description
1 polymer ?
#
loop_
_entity_poly.entity_id
_entity_poly.type
_entity_poly.pdbx_seq_one_letter_code
_entity_poly.pdbx_strand_id
1 'polypeptide(L)'
;MKSLKRHPASFAAIALLGALALAWSSAVAKNPSDMSINEMVSSAGKMVDGMGEKLSSSFKLLEESISGQNVAATVARNEAITAMKGLVKLSEENFVALQQAAAEDNRDSVEHEFVKIMIARGKIGELFAQVKTAGGIMVDMETPDTERQVEIDSEMLTVLVEAPPEPAPPPEPPEPPAPVSPFF
;
A
#
# COMPACT_ATOMS: atom_id res chain seq x y z
N MET A 1 30.28 18.82 -46.89
CA MET A 1 31.11 18.93 -45.68
C MET A 1 30.29 18.41 -44.49
N LYS A 2 30.86 17.48 -43.72
CA LYS A 2 30.21 16.68 -42.69
C LYS A 2 29.87 17.54 -41.47
N SER A 3 28.59 17.61 -41.09
CA SER A 3 28.14 18.23 -39.85
C SER A 3 28.21 17.20 -38.70
N LEU A 4 28.84 17.62 -37.60
CA LEU A 4 29.09 16.87 -36.38
C LEU A 4 27.77 16.48 -35.69
N LYS A 5 27.53 15.16 -35.56
CA LYS A 5 26.56 14.63 -34.58
C LYS A 5 27.15 14.79 -33.19
N ARG A 6 26.56 15.64 -32.35
CA ARG A 6 26.71 15.61 -30.90
C ARG A 6 25.42 15.01 -30.32
N HIS A 7 25.55 13.86 -29.68
CA HIS A 7 24.50 13.30 -28.84
C HIS A 7 24.46 14.07 -27.51
N PRO A 8 23.29 14.52 -27.05
CA PRO A 8 22.98 14.58 -25.63
C PRO A 8 21.95 13.46 -25.34
N ALA A 9 22.38 12.45 -24.60
CA ALA A 9 22.22 12.40 -23.15
C ALA A 9 20.76 12.09 -22.76
N SER A 10 20.55 10.78 -22.67
CA SER A 10 19.64 10.08 -21.76
C SER A 10 19.23 10.93 -20.55
N PHE A 11 17.95 11.27 -20.46
CA PHE A 11 17.27 11.60 -19.20
C PHE A 11 15.83 11.13 -19.30
N ALA A 12 15.65 9.81 -19.14
CA ALA A 12 14.36 9.23 -18.82
C ALA A 12 14.03 9.59 -17.36
N ALA A 13 13.32 10.71 -17.15
CA ALA A 13 12.68 10.99 -15.88
C ALA A 13 11.31 10.27 -15.87
N ILE A 14 11.32 9.04 -15.37
CA ILE A 14 10.11 8.28 -15.06
C ILE A 14 9.43 8.97 -13.86
N ALA A 15 8.43 9.81 -14.14
CA ALA A 15 7.50 10.28 -13.13
C ALA A 15 6.26 9.37 -13.15
N LEU A 16 6.40 8.19 -12.55
CA LEU A 16 5.32 7.22 -12.34
C LEU A 16 5.15 7.03 -10.84
N LEU A 17 4.42 7.93 -10.19
CA LEU A 17 3.94 7.71 -8.82
C LEU A 17 2.61 8.46 -8.63
N GLY A 18 1.56 7.88 -9.19
CA GLY A 18 0.18 8.28 -8.94
C GLY A 18 -0.73 7.07 -9.07
N ALA A 19 -1.41 6.73 -7.97
CA ALA A 19 -2.40 5.67 -7.81
C ALA A 19 -1.86 4.25 -7.49
N LEU A 20 -1.37 4.07 -6.26
CA LEU A 20 -1.47 2.78 -5.58
C LEU A 20 -2.92 2.61 -5.11
N ALA A 21 -3.79 2.09 -5.98
CA ALA A 21 -5.12 1.65 -5.59
C ALA A 21 -4.96 0.43 -4.67
N LEU A 22 -5.45 0.54 -3.42
CA LEU A 22 -5.55 -0.59 -2.50
C LEU A 22 -6.53 -1.63 -3.07
N ALA A 23 -6.00 -2.60 -3.80
CA ALA A 23 -6.72 -3.83 -4.10
C ALA A 23 -6.71 -4.70 -2.83
N TRP A 24 -7.69 -4.47 -1.95
CA TRP A 24 -7.95 -5.33 -0.79
C TRP A 24 -8.45 -6.68 -1.32
N SER A 25 -7.58 -7.67 -1.40
CA SER A 25 -7.98 -9.06 -1.64
C SER A 25 -8.65 -9.60 -0.38
N SER A 26 -9.97 -9.43 -0.32
CA SER A 26 -10.84 -10.05 0.67
C SER A 26 -10.86 -11.56 0.39
N ALA A 27 -10.03 -12.32 1.11
CA ALA A 27 -10.44 -13.67 1.46
C ALA A 27 -11.77 -13.52 2.19
N VAL A 28 -12.87 -13.98 1.59
CA VAL A 28 -14.26 -13.80 2.06
C VAL A 28 -14.34 -14.06 3.57
N ALA A 29 -14.22 -12.99 4.34
CA ALA A 29 -14.51 -12.98 5.75
C ALA A 29 -16.02 -12.76 5.84
N LYS A 30 -16.70 -13.58 6.65
CA LYS A 30 -18.10 -13.33 6.98
C LYS A 30 -18.25 -11.89 7.46
N ASN A 31 -19.34 -11.24 7.07
CA ASN A 31 -19.65 -9.90 7.54
C ASN A 31 -19.82 -9.97 9.08
N PRO A 32 -19.17 -9.09 9.87
CA PRO A 32 -19.26 -9.15 11.33
C PRO A 32 -20.70 -9.14 11.86
N SER A 33 -21.59 -8.41 11.16
CA SER A 33 -23.00 -8.32 11.49
C SER A 33 -23.74 -9.68 11.43
N ASP A 34 -23.24 -10.64 10.65
CA ASP A 34 -23.79 -12.00 10.51
C ASP A 34 -23.20 -13.00 11.54
N MET A 35 -22.24 -12.57 12.35
CA MET A 35 -21.55 -13.43 13.32
C MET A 35 -22.09 -13.21 14.74
N SER A 36 -22.18 -14.27 15.53
CA SER A 36 -22.42 -14.14 16.98
C SER A 36 -21.21 -13.51 17.68
N ILE A 37 -21.42 -12.93 18.87
CA ILE A 37 -20.33 -12.36 19.70
C ILE A 37 -19.24 -13.41 19.96
N ASN A 38 -19.63 -14.64 20.32
CA ASN A 38 -18.68 -15.73 20.58
C ASN A 38 -17.87 -16.12 19.33
N GLU A 39 -18.49 -16.10 18.14
CA GLU A 39 -17.77 -16.34 16.89
C GLU A 39 -16.78 -15.21 16.58
N MET A 40 -17.15 -13.95 16.83
CA MET A 40 -16.24 -12.81 16.67
C MET A 40 -15.04 -12.91 17.61
N VAL A 41 -15.26 -13.20 18.90
CA VAL A 41 -14.18 -13.42 19.89
C VAL A 41 -13.26 -14.55 19.46
N SER A 42 -13.82 -15.72 19.13
CA SER A 42 -13.02 -16.89 18.73
C SER A 42 -12.23 -16.63 17.44
N SER A 43 -12.84 -15.98 16.46
CA SER A 43 -12.20 -15.65 15.20
C SER A 43 -11.10 -14.61 15.40
N ALA A 44 -11.36 -13.55 16.18
CA ALA A 44 -10.37 -12.53 16.52
C ALA A 44 -9.11 -13.13 17.17
N GLY A 45 -9.28 -14.04 18.13
CA GLY A 45 -8.15 -14.73 18.76
C GLY A 45 -7.26 -15.44 17.72
N LYS A 46 -7.86 -16.23 16.82
CA LYS A 46 -7.13 -16.90 15.73
C LYS A 46 -6.44 -15.91 14.79
N MET A 47 -7.05 -14.75 14.55
CA MET A 47 -6.45 -13.70 13.72
C MET A 47 -5.20 -13.12 14.41
N VAL A 48 -5.27 -12.81 15.70
CA VAL A 48 -4.14 -12.29 16.50
C VAL A 48 -3.01 -13.30 16.56
N ASP A 49 -3.30 -14.57 16.87
CA ASP A 49 -2.31 -15.64 16.89
C ASP A 49 -1.62 -15.77 15.52
N GLY A 50 -2.42 -15.83 14.43
CA GLY A 50 -1.91 -15.92 13.07
C GLY A 50 -1.16 -14.67 12.58
N MET A 51 -1.31 -13.52 13.24
CA MET A 51 -0.48 -12.33 13.03
C MET A 51 0.88 -12.49 13.73
N GLY A 52 0.89 -12.99 14.98
CA GLY A 52 2.10 -13.31 15.74
C GLY A 52 2.97 -14.38 15.07
N GLU A 53 2.37 -15.40 14.46
CA GLU A 53 3.07 -16.43 13.69
C GLU A 53 3.79 -15.86 12.46
N LYS A 54 3.15 -14.96 11.72
CA LYS A 54 3.77 -14.28 10.55
C LYS A 54 4.91 -13.38 10.98
N LEU A 55 4.73 -12.64 12.07
CA LEU A 55 5.79 -11.81 12.64
C LEU A 55 6.99 -12.67 13.05
N SER A 56 6.75 -13.77 13.76
CA SER A 56 7.80 -14.71 14.17
C SER A 56 8.55 -15.31 12.97
N SER A 57 7.81 -15.69 11.92
CA SER A 57 8.38 -16.21 10.68
C SER A 57 9.22 -15.16 9.94
N SER A 58 8.85 -13.88 10.04
CA SER A 58 9.59 -12.78 9.40
C SER A 58 10.97 -12.58 9.99
N PHE A 59 11.16 -12.81 11.30
CA PHE A 59 12.48 -12.74 11.92
C PHE A 59 13.45 -13.79 11.37
N LYS A 60 12.97 -14.99 11.02
CA LYS A 60 13.80 -16.03 10.38
C LYS A 60 14.33 -15.55 9.03
N LEU A 61 13.47 -14.94 8.22
CA LEU A 61 13.87 -14.34 6.94
C LEU A 61 14.85 -13.18 7.14
N LEU A 62 14.66 -12.36 8.17
CA LEU A 62 15.63 -11.30 8.48
C LEU A 62 17.01 -11.89 8.83
N GLU A 63 17.06 -12.96 9.63
CA GLU A 63 18.30 -13.64 9.99
C GLU A 63 19.02 -14.25 8.77
N GLU A 64 18.27 -14.85 7.83
CA GLU A 64 18.80 -15.32 6.55
C GLU A 64 19.42 -14.17 5.73
N SER A 65 18.76 -13.01 5.70
CA SER A 65 19.25 -11.81 5.02
C SER A 65 20.56 -11.29 5.62
N ILE A 66 20.64 -11.26 6.95
CA ILE A 66 21.83 -10.82 7.69
C ILE A 66 22.99 -11.80 7.42
N SER A 67 22.71 -13.10 7.50
CA SER A 67 23.70 -14.16 7.28
C SER A 67 24.21 -14.17 5.84
N GLY A 68 23.32 -13.94 4.88
CA GLY A 68 23.65 -13.80 3.45
C GLY A 68 24.24 -12.43 3.08
N GLN A 69 24.49 -11.55 4.05
CA GLN A 69 25.02 -10.20 3.86
C GLN A 69 24.24 -9.35 2.84
N ASN A 70 22.95 -9.62 2.67
CA ASN A 70 22.08 -8.86 1.77
C ASN A 70 21.55 -7.62 2.51
N VAL A 71 22.31 -6.54 2.47
CA VAL A 71 22.00 -5.29 3.19
C VAL A 71 20.65 -4.70 2.76
N ALA A 72 20.35 -4.71 1.46
CA ALA A 72 19.10 -4.17 0.92
C ALA A 72 17.87 -4.95 1.44
N ALA A 73 17.92 -6.28 1.38
CA ALA A 73 16.86 -7.13 1.92
C ALA A 73 16.77 -7.01 3.45
N THR A 74 17.91 -6.87 4.15
CA THR A 74 17.93 -6.68 5.61
C THR A 74 17.17 -5.42 6.01
N VAL A 75 17.44 -4.28 5.37
CA VAL A 75 16.77 -3.01 5.67
C VAL A 75 15.26 -3.12 5.40
N ALA A 76 14.87 -3.57 4.21
CA ALA A 76 13.46 -3.70 3.84
C ALA A 76 12.69 -4.65 4.78
N ARG A 77 13.28 -5.81 5.12
CA ARG A 77 12.68 -6.76 6.08
C ARG A 77 12.54 -6.13 7.46
N ASN A 78 13.54 -5.38 7.92
CA ASN A 78 13.55 -4.79 9.27
C ASN A 78 12.49 -3.67 9.41
N GLU A 79 12.29 -2.85 8.37
CA GLU A 79 11.21 -1.85 8.32
C GLU A 79 9.82 -2.51 8.38
N ALA A 80 9.58 -3.50 7.52
CA ALA A 80 8.32 -4.23 7.49
C ALA A 80 8.03 -4.95 8.81
N ILE A 81 9.03 -5.61 9.40
CA ILE A 81 8.93 -6.26 10.72
C ILE A 81 8.59 -5.24 11.81
N THR A 82 9.19 -4.05 11.79
CA THR A 82 8.89 -3.00 12.76
C THR A 82 7.42 -2.57 12.67
N ALA A 83 6.89 -2.39 11.46
CA ALA A 83 5.48 -2.11 11.26
C ALA A 83 4.57 -3.27 11.72
N MET A 84 4.94 -4.53 11.41
CA MET A 84 4.21 -5.71 11.86
C MET A 84 4.14 -5.80 13.39
N LYS A 85 5.24 -5.53 14.10
CA LYS A 85 5.26 -5.50 15.57
C LYS A 85 4.25 -4.51 16.14
N GLY A 86 4.18 -3.31 15.57
CA GLY A 86 3.22 -2.29 15.99
C GLY A 86 1.77 -2.75 15.79
N LEU A 87 1.49 -3.36 14.64
CA LEU A 87 0.15 -3.87 14.32
C LEU A 87 -0.24 -5.08 15.18
N VAL A 88 0.68 -6.00 15.48
CA VAL A 88 0.42 -7.13 16.39
C VAL A 88 0.03 -6.59 17.76
N LYS A 89 0.85 -5.70 18.33
CA LYS A 89 0.59 -5.11 19.64
C LYS A 89 -0.78 -4.40 19.69
N LEU A 90 -1.08 -3.57 18.69
CA LEU A 90 -2.38 -2.89 18.61
C LEU A 90 -3.54 -3.90 18.51
N SER A 91 -3.35 -5.01 17.81
CA SER A 91 -4.37 -6.04 17.67
C SER A 91 -4.59 -6.83 18.96
N GLU A 92 -3.55 -7.06 19.75
CA GLU A 92 -3.65 -7.65 21.10
C GLU A 92 -4.44 -6.72 22.03
N GLU A 93 -4.16 -5.42 22.02
CA GLU A 93 -4.90 -4.41 22.79
C GLU A 93 -6.39 -4.37 22.38
N ASN A 94 -6.67 -4.36 21.07
CA ASN A 94 -8.04 -4.42 20.55
C ASN A 94 -8.73 -5.74 20.90
N PHE A 95 -7.99 -6.86 20.96
CA PHE A 95 -8.57 -8.15 21.33
C PHE A 95 -8.98 -8.20 22.81
N VAL A 96 -8.19 -7.58 23.70
CA VAL A 96 -8.59 -7.38 25.10
C VAL A 96 -9.84 -6.51 25.19
N ALA A 97 -9.91 -5.40 24.45
CA ALA A 97 -11.08 -4.53 24.41
C ALA A 97 -12.33 -5.27 23.87
N LEU A 98 -12.15 -6.11 22.85
CA LEU A 98 -13.20 -6.95 22.29
C LEU A 98 -13.74 -7.93 23.33
N GLN A 99 -12.86 -8.61 24.08
CA GLN A 99 -13.28 -9.53 25.14
C GLN A 99 -14.03 -8.80 26.27
N GLN A 100 -13.58 -7.60 26.63
CA GLN A 100 -14.29 -6.77 27.61
C GLN A 100 -15.69 -6.40 27.11
N ALA A 101 -15.81 -5.89 25.88
CA ALA A 101 -17.09 -5.55 25.29
C ALA A 101 -18.03 -6.77 25.19
N ALA A 102 -17.47 -7.95 24.90
CA ALA A 102 -18.22 -9.21 24.88
C ALA A 102 -18.73 -9.60 26.28
N ALA A 103 -17.94 -9.37 27.33
CA ALA A 103 -18.37 -9.60 28.71
C ALA A 103 -19.46 -8.63 29.17
N GLU A 104 -19.53 -7.44 28.57
CA GLU A 104 -20.56 -6.43 28.79
C GLU A 104 -21.81 -6.62 27.89
N ASP A 105 -21.84 -7.67 27.06
CA ASP A 105 -22.86 -7.92 26.03
C ASP A 105 -23.08 -6.73 25.06
N ASN A 106 -22.04 -5.92 24.86
CA ASN A 106 -22.07 -4.75 24.00
C ASN A 106 -21.68 -5.11 22.56
N ARG A 107 -22.66 -5.55 21.77
CA ARG A 107 -22.44 -6.02 20.39
C ARG A 107 -21.78 -5.00 19.48
N ASP A 108 -22.21 -3.74 19.51
CA ASP A 108 -21.68 -2.70 18.62
C ASP A 108 -20.17 -2.47 18.87
N SER A 109 -19.77 -2.46 20.14
CA SER A 109 -18.36 -2.37 20.53
C SER A 109 -17.58 -3.62 20.11
N VAL A 110 -18.14 -4.82 20.28
CA VAL A 110 -17.49 -6.07 19.81
C VAL A 110 -17.24 -6.02 18.31
N GLU A 111 -18.24 -5.62 17.52
CA GLU A 111 -18.13 -5.52 16.06
C GLU A 111 -17.07 -4.50 15.65
N HIS A 112 -17.04 -3.34 16.30
CA HIS A 112 -16.05 -2.31 16.03
C HIS A 112 -14.61 -2.78 16.30
N GLU A 113 -14.35 -3.41 17.46
CA GLU A 113 -13.02 -3.94 17.76
C GLU A 113 -12.65 -5.11 16.85
N PHE A 114 -13.62 -5.95 16.48
CA PHE A 114 -13.42 -7.05 15.54
C PHE A 114 -12.97 -6.56 14.15
N VAL A 115 -13.62 -5.51 13.62
CA VAL A 115 -13.25 -4.90 12.34
C VAL A 115 -11.84 -4.34 12.36
N LYS A 116 -11.41 -3.69 13.45
CA LYS A 116 -10.01 -3.21 13.57
C LYS A 116 -9.01 -4.36 13.48
N ILE A 117 -9.28 -5.47 14.16
CA ILE A 117 -8.42 -6.67 14.11
C ILE A 117 -8.40 -7.25 12.69
N MET A 118 -9.53 -7.29 11.99
CA MET A 118 -9.58 -7.72 10.59
C MET A 118 -8.72 -6.86 9.66
N ILE A 119 -8.79 -5.54 9.81
CA ILE A 119 -7.99 -4.58 9.04
C ILE A 119 -6.49 -4.82 9.31
N ALA A 120 -6.11 -4.90 10.59
CA ALA A 120 -4.73 -5.14 11.00
C ALA A 120 -4.20 -6.47 10.44
N ARG A 121 -5.00 -7.53 10.45
CA ARG A 121 -4.66 -8.82 9.83
C ARG A 121 -4.39 -8.70 8.34
N GLY A 122 -5.24 -7.98 7.62
CA GLY A 122 -5.04 -7.69 6.20
C GLY A 122 -3.69 -7.00 5.96
N LYS A 123 -3.41 -5.96 6.74
CA LYS A 123 -2.16 -5.19 6.60
C LYS A 123 -0.91 -5.98 6.95
N ILE A 124 -0.97 -6.82 7.99
CA ILE A 124 0.11 -7.75 8.32
C ILE A 124 0.34 -8.76 7.19
N GLY A 125 -0.71 -9.20 6.49
CA GLY A 125 -0.59 -10.04 5.30
C GLY A 125 0.24 -9.37 4.20
N GLU A 126 -0.03 -8.10 3.91
CA GLU A 126 0.74 -7.31 2.94
C GLU A 126 2.20 -7.14 3.36
N LEU A 127 2.45 -6.74 4.60
CA LEU A 127 3.81 -6.57 5.13
C LEU A 127 4.58 -7.89 5.13
N PHE A 128 3.92 -9.00 5.46
CA PHE A 128 4.54 -10.32 5.41
C PHE A 128 4.93 -10.69 3.97
N ALA A 129 4.09 -10.37 2.98
CA ALA A 129 4.44 -10.55 1.58
C ALA A 129 5.67 -9.72 1.20
N GLN A 130 5.75 -8.46 1.65
CA GLN A 130 6.94 -7.60 1.46
C GLN A 130 8.20 -8.20 2.08
N VAL A 131 8.11 -8.75 3.30
CA VAL A 131 9.24 -9.44 3.95
C VAL A 131 9.72 -10.61 3.08
N LYS A 132 8.80 -11.41 2.53
CA LYS A 132 9.13 -12.56 1.69
C LYS A 132 9.78 -12.16 0.35
N THR A 133 9.34 -11.07 -0.27
CA THR A 133 9.83 -10.63 -1.59
C THR A 133 11.04 -9.70 -1.50
N ALA A 134 11.31 -9.12 -0.32
CA ALA A 134 12.50 -8.32 -0.05
C ALA A 134 13.75 -9.20 -0.26
N GLY A 135 14.43 -9.03 -1.40
CA GLY A 135 15.53 -9.90 -1.84
C GLY A 135 15.46 -10.33 -3.30
N GLY A 136 14.37 -10.02 -4.01
CA GLY A 136 14.34 -10.08 -5.49
C GLY A 136 13.92 -11.42 -6.09
N ILE A 137 13.34 -12.35 -5.32
CA ILE A 137 12.51 -13.37 -5.95
C ILE A 137 11.25 -12.65 -6.42
N MET A 138 11.23 -12.32 -7.72
CA MET A 138 9.97 -12.15 -8.45
C MET A 138 9.23 -13.46 -8.26
N VAL A 139 8.28 -13.47 -7.33
CA VAL A 139 7.26 -14.51 -7.32
C VAL A 139 6.66 -14.41 -8.71
N ASP A 140 6.82 -15.46 -9.51
CA ASP A 140 6.03 -15.65 -10.71
C ASP A 140 4.59 -15.53 -10.25
N MET A 141 4.01 -14.35 -10.44
CA MET A 141 2.58 -14.22 -10.34
C MET A 141 2.11 -15.02 -11.54
N GLU A 142 1.80 -16.30 -11.33
CA GLU A 142 0.90 -17.04 -12.22
C GLU A 142 -0.41 -16.25 -12.21
N THR A 143 -0.45 -15.17 -12.99
CA THR A 143 -1.67 -14.59 -13.49
C THR A 143 -2.30 -15.72 -14.29
N PRO A 144 -3.47 -16.25 -13.91
CA PRO A 144 -4.18 -17.11 -14.84
C PRO A 144 -4.40 -16.27 -16.10
N ASP A 145 -3.77 -16.69 -17.20
CA ASP A 145 -3.93 -16.11 -18.53
C ASP A 145 -5.41 -16.15 -18.90
N THR A 146 -6.12 -15.11 -18.46
CA THR A 146 -7.46 -14.85 -18.92
C THR A 146 -7.26 -13.93 -20.10
N GLU A 147 -6.97 -14.53 -21.26
CA GLU A 147 -6.98 -13.84 -22.54
C GLU A 147 -8.38 -13.25 -22.74
N ARG A 148 -8.56 -12.00 -22.31
CA ARG A 148 -9.75 -11.23 -22.62
C ARG A 148 -9.56 -10.73 -24.04
N GLN A 149 -10.06 -11.49 -25.01
CA GLN A 149 -10.15 -11.03 -26.39
C GLN A 149 -11.04 -9.78 -26.41
N VAL A 150 -10.41 -8.63 -26.65
CA VAL A 150 -11.11 -7.38 -26.96
C VAL A 150 -11.24 -7.35 -28.48
N GLU A 151 -12.39 -7.72 -29.01
CA GLU A 151 -12.75 -7.44 -30.39
C GLU A 151 -12.88 -5.93 -30.55
N ILE A 152 -11.92 -5.32 -31.23
CA ILE A 152 -11.97 -3.90 -31.60
C ILE A 152 -12.55 -3.84 -33.01
N ASP A 153 -13.84 -3.53 -33.11
CA ASP A 153 -14.49 -3.18 -34.37
C ASP A 153 -13.81 -1.95 -34.98
N SER A 154 -13.05 -2.19 -36.05
CA SER A 154 -12.34 -1.15 -36.80
C SER A 154 -13.26 -0.49 -37.82
N GLU A 155 -14.26 0.27 -37.36
CA GLU A 155 -15.02 1.16 -38.23
C GLU A 155 -14.99 2.60 -37.70
N MET A 156 -14.19 3.41 -38.40
CA MET A 156 -14.26 4.88 -38.50
C MET A 156 -14.04 5.74 -37.24
N LEU A 157 -12.78 6.12 -37.00
CA LEU A 157 -12.45 7.42 -36.40
C LEU A 157 -11.54 8.23 -37.34
N THR A 158 -12.13 8.95 -38.28
CA THR A 158 -11.48 10.14 -38.86
C THR A 158 -11.52 11.25 -37.82
N VAL A 159 -10.43 11.42 -37.08
CA VAL A 159 -10.25 12.59 -36.20
C VAL A 159 -9.81 13.76 -37.07
N LEU A 160 -10.71 14.72 -37.29
CA LEU A 160 -10.36 16.07 -37.72
C LEU A 160 -9.46 16.68 -36.64
N VAL A 161 -8.18 16.85 -36.93
CA VAL A 161 -7.25 17.58 -36.07
C VAL A 161 -7.58 19.06 -36.17
N GLU A 162 -8.41 19.55 -35.25
CA GLU A 162 -8.52 20.98 -34.99
C GLU A 162 -7.28 21.42 -34.18
N ALA A 163 -6.60 22.46 -34.65
CA ALA A 163 -5.37 22.93 -34.04
C ALA A 163 -5.62 23.42 -32.60
N PRO A 164 -4.75 23.08 -31.62
CA PRO A 164 -4.92 23.57 -30.25
C PRO A 164 -4.78 25.10 -30.17
N PRO A 165 -5.58 25.80 -29.35
CA PRO A 165 -5.34 27.20 -29.06
C PRO A 165 -4.04 27.37 -28.27
N GLU A 166 -3.27 28.40 -28.63
CA GLU A 166 -1.98 28.74 -28.03
C GLU A 166 -2.15 29.05 -26.52
N PRO A 167 -1.26 28.55 -25.64
CA PRO A 167 -1.36 28.81 -24.21
C PRO A 167 -1.11 30.29 -23.88
N ALA A 168 -1.93 30.85 -23.01
CA ALA A 168 -1.78 32.24 -22.54
C ALA A 168 -0.43 32.44 -21.81
N PRO A 169 0.18 33.63 -21.91
CA PRO A 169 1.43 33.92 -21.22
C PRO A 169 1.24 33.88 -19.70
N PRO A 170 2.29 33.45 -18.95
CA PRO A 170 2.22 33.32 -17.50
C PRO A 170 2.00 34.68 -16.81
N PRO A 171 1.33 34.70 -15.65
CA PRO A 171 1.10 35.93 -14.90
C PRO A 171 2.42 36.52 -14.39
N GLU A 172 2.57 37.84 -14.52
CA GLU A 172 3.73 38.56 -14.01
C GLU A 172 3.81 38.47 -12.48
N PRO A 173 5.03 38.37 -11.90
CA PRO A 173 5.20 38.36 -10.46
C PRO A 173 4.71 39.69 -9.85
N PRO A 174 4.14 39.67 -8.64
CA PRO A 174 3.65 40.89 -8.00
C PRO A 174 4.81 41.86 -7.75
N GLU A 175 4.57 43.14 -8.03
CA GLU A 175 5.55 44.19 -7.75
C GLU A 175 5.89 44.23 -6.25
N PRO A 176 7.17 44.41 -5.90
CA PRO A 176 7.54 44.60 -4.51
C PRO A 176 6.86 45.85 -3.94
N PRO A 177 6.46 45.86 -2.67
CA PRO A 177 5.84 47.02 -2.05
C PRO A 177 6.78 48.22 -2.14
N ALA A 178 6.20 49.40 -2.38
CA ALA A 178 6.97 50.65 -2.44
C ALA A 178 7.80 50.83 -1.15
N PRO A 179 9.06 51.27 -1.26
CA PRO A 179 9.87 51.55 -0.08
C PRO A 179 9.20 52.66 0.72
N VAL A 180 8.81 52.34 1.96
CA VAL A 180 8.35 53.34 2.91
C VAL A 180 9.57 54.20 3.25
N SER A 181 9.69 55.34 2.59
CA SER A 181 10.73 56.32 2.91
C SER A 181 10.42 56.88 4.29
N PRO A 182 11.34 56.82 5.26
CA PRO A 182 11.12 57.40 6.57
C PRO A 182 11.34 58.91 6.53
N PHE A 183 10.67 59.58 7.45
CA PHE A 183 11.02 60.86 8.10
C PHE A 183 10.09 62.07 7.85
N PHE A 184 9.43 62.42 8.97
CA PHE A 184 8.92 63.70 9.49
C PHE A 184 7.98 64.57 8.64
#